data_AF-A0A2G9TS26-F1
#
_entry.id   AF-A0A2G9TS26-F1
#
_cell.length_a   1.000
_cell.length_b   1.000
_cell.length_c   1.000
_cell.angle_alpha   90.00
_cell.angle_beta   90.00
_cell.angle_gamma   90.00
#
_symmetry.space_group_name_H-M   'P 1'
#
loop_
_entity.id
_entity.type
_entity.pdbx_description
1 polymer ?
#
loop_
_entity_poly.entity_id
_entity_poly.type
_entity_poly.pdbx_seq_one_letter_code
_entity_poly.pdbx_strand_id
1 'polypeptide(L)'
;NHVIFESAKILASFSREPASSSISDAIARVFAHLSTNPHYLYSQKLVPASHLDIKDSLIVNKLYKEALENFVKLPFDIVADTWRFEQFENEIPAGKINDRWWELRTKYEGVRAPEPYNSTNLDALMHNAISQSEGCILSEVTTEKLRETMKKGSSITWLQALEQITGSAQLDASPLLEYYEPLADWLRNTNEVDQTVLGWDGDGTAFTA
;
A
#
# COMPACT_ATOMS: atom_id res chain seq x y z
N ASN A 1 -7.86 -18.70 -3.02
CA ASN A 1 -8.07 -18.44 -4.46
C ASN A 1 -9.36 -19.00 -5.05
N HIS A 2 -10.00 -20.06 -4.52
CA HIS A 2 -11.23 -20.61 -5.14
C HIS A 2 -12.53 -19.83 -4.82
N VAL A 3 -12.61 -19.13 -3.68
CA VAL A 3 -13.87 -18.52 -3.20
C VAL A 3 -14.25 -17.24 -3.97
N ILE A 4 -13.29 -16.39 -4.33
CA ILE A 4 -13.53 -15.14 -5.08
C ILE A 4 -14.03 -15.43 -6.51
N PHE A 5 -13.56 -16.52 -7.12
CA PHE A 5 -13.96 -16.91 -8.47
C PHE A 5 -15.33 -17.59 -8.53
N GLU A 6 -15.86 -18.15 -7.43
CA GLU A 6 -17.16 -18.83 -7.45
C GLU A 6 -18.33 -17.85 -7.54
N SER A 7 -18.25 -16.67 -6.91
CA SER A 7 -19.30 -15.64 -6.97
C SER A 7 -19.48 -15.03 -8.36
N ALA A 8 -18.46 -15.09 -9.23
CA ALA A 8 -18.50 -14.53 -10.59
C ALA A 8 -19.05 -15.50 -11.66
N LYS A 9 -19.51 -16.71 -11.27
CA LYS A 9 -19.84 -17.80 -12.22
C LYS A 9 -21.00 -17.52 -13.18
N ILE A 10 -21.82 -16.48 -12.96
CA ILE A 10 -23.02 -16.19 -13.78
C ILE A 10 -22.83 -15.01 -14.77
N LEU A 11 -21.71 -14.28 -14.70
CA LEU A 11 -21.50 -13.08 -15.52
C LEU A 11 -20.61 -13.33 -16.75
N ALA A 12 -20.87 -12.58 -17.83
CA ALA A 12 -20.10 -12.58 -19.08
C ALA A 12 -18.60 -12.45 -18.79
N SER A 13 -17.73 -13.04 -19.62
CA SER A 13 -16.28 -13.16 -19.36
C SER A 13 -15.58 -11.84 -18.98
N PHE A 14 -16.12 -10.70 -19.42
CA PHE A 14 -15.63 -9.35 -19.13
C PHE A 14 -16.05 -8.80 -17.76
N SER A 15 -17.15 -9.26 -17.18
CA SER A 15 -17.64 -8.89 -15.84
C SER A 15 -17.15 -9.85 -14.74
N ARG A 16 -16.16 -10.70 -15.06
CA ARG A 16 -15.55 -11.64 -14.11
C ARG A 16 -14.39 -11.03 -13.33
N GLU A 17 -13.99 -9.82 -13.67
CA GLU A 17 -12.94 -9.10 -12.95
C GLU A 17 -13.54 -8.35 -11.74
N PRO A 18 -12.82 -8.33 -10.61
CA PRO A 18 -13.23 -7.55 -9.44
C PRO A 18 -13.31 -6.05 -9.77
N ALA A 19 -14.14 -5.31 -9.05
CA ALA A 19 -14.38 -3.87 -9.29
C ALA A 19 -13.10 -3.02 -9.30
N SER A 20 -12.07 -3.47 -8.59
CA SER A 20 -10.68 -3.06 -8.79
C SER A 20 -9.73 -4.17 -8.31
N SER A 21 -8.50 -4.21 -8.82
CA SER A 21 -7.45 -5.10 -8.32
C SER A 21 -7.19 -4.89 -6.83
N SER A 22 -7.23 -3.63 -6.37
CA SER A 22 -7.05 -3.25 -4.97
C SER A 22 -8.12 -3.84 -4.05
N ILE A 23 -9.40 -3.89 -4.48
CA ILE A 23 -10.47 -4.50 -3.68
C ILE A 23 -10.26 -6.01 -3.54
N SER A 24 -9.88 -6.69 -4.63
CA SER A 24 -9.61 -8.13 -4.58
C SER A 24 -8.44 -8.45 -3.66
N ASP A 25 -7.37 -7.66 -3.71
CA ASP A 25 -6.22 -7.81 -2.83
C ASP A 25 -6.61 -7.54 -1.36
N ALA A 26 -7.38 -6.49 -1.10
CA ALA A 26 -7.88 -6.17 0.25
C ALA A 26 -8.70 -7.31 0.85
N ILE A 27 -9.64 -7.88 0.08
CA ILE A 27 -10.44 -9.04 0.52
C ILE A 27 -9.53 -10.23 0.83
N ALA A 28 -8.57 -10.53 -0.05
CA ALA A 28 -7.63 -11.62 0.17
C ALA A 28 -6.80 -11.43 1.46
N ARG A 29 -6.36 -10.20 1.74
CA ARG A 29 -5.64 -9.84 2.97
C ARG A 29 -6.48 -10.00 4.21
N VAL A 30 -7.77 -9.61 4.18
CA VAL A 30 -8.69 -9.82 5.31
C VAL A 30 -8.82 -11.31 5.62
N PHE A 31 -9.04 -12.15 4.62
CA PHE A 31 -9.12 -13.60 4.83
C PHE A 31 -7.81 -14.20 5.35
N ALA A 32 -6.67 -13.77 4.80
CA ALA A 32 -5.36 -14.18 5.29
C ALA A 32 -5.20 -13.80 6.77
N HIS A 33 -5.57 -12.57 7.14
CA HIS A 33 -5.51 -12.10 8.52
C HIS A 33 -6.37 -12.94 9.47
N LEU A 34 -7.65 -13.14 9.12
CA LEU A 34 -8.61 -13.93 9.92
C LEU A 34 -8.15 -15.38 10.09
N SER A 35 -7.52 -15.97 9.06
CA SER A 35 -7.02 -17.34 9.12
C SER A 35 -5.89 -17.55 10.14
N THR A 36 -5.16 -16.48 10.48
CA THR A 36 -4.08 -16.50 11.49
C THR A 36 -4.57 -16.21 12.90
N ASN A 37 -5.86 -15.90 13.10
CA ASN A 37 -6.40 -15.56 14.40
C ASN A 37 -6.35 -16.79 15.35
N PRO A 38 -5.72 -16.72 16.53
CA PRO A 38 -5.64 -17.85 17.47
C PRO A 38 -7.01 -18.38 17.92
N HIS A 39 -8.02 -17.52 18.09
CA HIS A 39 -9.38 -17.96 18.40
C HIS A 39 -10.00 -18.75 17.25
N TYR A 40 -9.74 -18.35 16.00
CA TYR A 40 -10.17 -19.09 14.82
C TYR A 40 -9.46 -20.45 14.73
N LEU A 41 -8.14 -20.48 14.87
CA LEU A 41 -7.36 -21.73 14.85
C LEU A 41 -7.77 -22.71 15.97
N TYR A 42 -8.12 -22.19 17.14
CA TYR A 42 -8.66 -23.00 18.24
C TYR A 42 -10.02 -23.62 17.88
N SER A 43 -10.92 -22.85 17.26
CA SER A 43 -12.22 -23.36 16.78
C SER A 43 -12.07 -24.50 15.76
N GLN A 44 -11.01 -24.44 14.94
CA GLN A 44 -10.66 -25.47 13.96
C GLN A 44 -9.85 -26.62 14.58
N LYS A 45 -9.63 -26.61 15.89
CA LYS A 45 -8.85 -27.62 16.65
C LYS A 45 -7.39 -27.74 16.18
N LEU A 46 -6.83 -26.66 15.62
CA LEU A 46 -5.46 -26.62 15.13
C LEU A 46 -4.45 -26.22 16.22
N VAL A 47 -4.92 -25.52 17.27
CA VAL A 47 -4.10 -25.10 18.42
C VAL A 47 -4.81 -25.42 19.74
N PRO A 48 -4.07 -25.71 20.83
CA PRO A 48 -4.65 -25.95 22.14
C PRO A 48 -5.07 -24.64 22.82
N ALA A 49 -5.98 -24.73 23.81
CA ALA A 49 -6.53 -23.57 24.52
C ALA A 49 -5.46 -22.71 25.23
N SER A 50 -4.28 -23.26 25.53
CA SER A 50 -3.15 -22.52 26.10
C SER A 50 -2.63 -21.39 25.20
N HIS A 51 -2.91 -21.43 23.90
CA HIS A 51 -2.52 -20.38 22.95
C HIS A 51 -3.54 -19.24 22.85
N LEU A 52 -4.61 -19.27 23.64
CA LEU A 52 -5.58 -18.16 23.73
C LEU A 52 -5.12 -17.07 24.71
N ASP A 53 -4.17 -17.38 25.59
CA ASP A 53 -3.54 -16.40 26.49
C ASP A 53 -2.45 -15.63 25.74
N ILE A 54 -2.88 -14.65 24.94
CA ILE A 54 -2.00 -13.82 24.14
C ILE A 54 -1.49 -12.68 25.02
N LYS A 55 -0.18 -12.67 25.28
CA LYS A 55 0.48 -11.56 25.96
C LYS A 55 0.47 -10.31 25.08
N ASP A 56 0.31 -9.14 25.69
CA ASP A 56 0.35 -7.84 24.99
C ASP A 56 1.64 -7.66 24.17
N SER A 57 2.78 -8.16 24.67
CA SER A 57 4.05 -8.12 23.94
C SER A 57 4.02 -8.88 22.61
N LEU A 58 3.22 -9.96 22.50
CA LEU A 58 3.06 -10.70 21.25
C LEU A 58 2.20 -9.92 20.25
N ILE A 59 1.19 -9.19 20.75
CA ILE A 59 0.34 -8.31 19.93
C ILE A 59 1.20 -7.19 19.34
N VAL A 60 1.99 -6.51 20.17
CA VAL A 60 2.91 -5.45 19.72
C VAL A 60 3.92 -5.99 18.71
N ASN A 61 4.55 -7.14 18.96
CA ASN A 61 5.49 -7.74 18.01
C ASN A 61 4.85 -8.09 16.65
N LYS A 62 3.61 -8.62 16.68
CA LYS A 62 2.85 -8.90 15.46
C LYS A 62 2.55 -7.61 14.69
N LEU A 63 1.98 -6.62 15.36
CA LEU A 63 1.65 -5.33 14.77
C LEU A 63 2.90 -4.64 14.22
N TYR A 64 4.02 -4.67 14.95
CA TYR A 64 5.29 -4.10 14.51
C TYR A 64 5.78 -4.75 13.21
N LYS A 65 5.74 -6.08 13.12
CA LYS A 65 6.10 -6.80 11.90
C LYS A 65 5.18 -6.43 10.73
N GLU A 66 3.87 -6.42 10.95
CA GLU A 66 2.90 -6.02 9.92
C GLU A 66 3.10 -4.56 9.48
N ALA A 67 3.47 -3.68 10.43
CA ALA A 67 3.73 -2.29 10.13
C ALA A 67 4.98 -2.09 9.27
N LEU A 68 6.04 -2.88 9.50
CA LEU A 68 7.23 -2.88 8.66
C LEU A 68 6.94 -3.29 7.20
N GLU A 69 5.99 -4.19 7.00
CA GLU A 69 5.61 -4.65 5.66
C GLU A 69 4.67 -3.66 4.96
N ASN A 70 3.73 -3.04 5.70
CA ASN A 70 2.68 -2.22 5.11
C ASN A 70 2.99 -0.71 5.13
N PHE A 71 3.40 -0.13 6.27
CA PHE A 71 3.58 1.33 6.39
C PHE A 71 4.89 1.81 5.79
N VAL A 72 5.98 1.07 5.95
CA VAL A 72 7.31 1.48 5.43
C VAL A 72 7.29 1.58 3.90
N LYS A 73 6.36 0.89 3.23
CA LYS A 73 6.19 0.92 1.78
C LYS A 73 5.40 2.14 1.30
N LEU A 74 4.49 2.71 2.11
CA LEU A 74 3.59 3.78 1.67
C LEU A 74 4.34 5.04 1.18
N PRO A 75 5.37 5.55 1.89
CA PRO A 75 6.08 6.72 1.40
C PRO A 75 6.81 6.43 0.07
N PHE A 76 7.32 5.21 -0.12
CA PHE A 76 7.91 4.79 -1.40
C PHE A 76 6.89 4.81 -2.53
N ASP A 77 5.67 4.32 -2.30
CA ASP A 77 4.63 4.30 -3.32
C ASP A 77 4.19 5.72 -3.71
N ILE A 78 4.07 6.63 -2.74
CA ILE A 78 3.81 8.04 -3.00
C ILE A 78 4.94 8.66 -3.83
N VAL A 79 6.21 8.40 -3.48
CA VAL A 79 7.36 8.92 -4.23
C VAL A 79 7.39 8.38 -5.65
N ALA A 80 7.19 7.07 -5.83
CA ALA A 80 7.19 6.42 -7.13
C ALA A 80 6.10 7.00 -8.04
N ASP A 81 4.87 7.14 -7.54
CA ASP A 81 3.76 7.67 -8.32
C ASP A 81 3.94 9.17 -8.60
N THR A 82 4.33 9.96 -7.60
CA THR A 82 4.58 11.41 -7.78
C THR A 82 5.67 11.64 -8.83
N TRP A 83 6.81 10.96 -8.71
CA TRP A 83 7.90 11.07 -9.66
C TRP A 83 7.45 10.66 -11.08
N ARG A 84 6.66 9.59 -11.22
CA ARG A 84 6.12 9.15 -12.52
C ARG A 84 5.17 10.18 -13.13
N PHE A 85 4.27 10.76 -12.35
CA PHE A 85 3.35 11.79 -12.84
C PHE A 85 4.11 13.04 -13.29
N GLU A 86 5.05 13.54 -12.48
CA GLU A 86 5.88 14.70 -12.82
C GLU A 86 6.73 14.46 -14.09
N GLN A 87 7.20 13.22 -14.32
CA GLN A 87 7.85 12.83 -15.57
C GLN A 87 6.90 12.89 -16.77
N PHE A 88 5.69 12.33 -16.65
CA PHE A 88 4.71 12.27 -17.75
C PHE A 88 4.14 13.65 -18.11
N GLU A 89 4.03 14.55 -17.14
CA GLU A 89 3.57 15.92 -17.35
C GLU A 89 4.70 16.86 -17.83
N ASN A 90 5.92 16.35 -18.01
CA ASN A 90 7.13 17.10 -18.37
C ASN A 90 7.48 18.22 -17.37
N GLU A 91 7.16 18.05 -16.09
CA GLU A 91 7.50 19.01 -15.04
C GLU A 91 8.98 18.93 -14.63
N ILE A 92 9.62 17.77 -14.88
CA ILE A 92 11.02 17.53 -14.50
C ILE A 92 11.96 17.91 -15.65
N PRO A 93 12.87 18.88 -15.47
CA PRO A 93 13.82 19.27 -16.51
C PRO A 93 14.73 18.11 -16.94
N ALA A 94 15.03 18.06 -18.25
CA ALA A 94 16.00 17.11 -18.80
C ALA A 94 17.37 17.27 -18.08
N GLY A 95 17.86 16.21 -17.46
CA GLY A 95 19.08 16.22 -16.64
C GLY A 95 18.87 16.44 -15.14
N LYS A 96 17.63 16.58 -14.67
CA LYS A 96 17.27 16.62 -13.23
C LYS A 96 16.41 15.45 -12.76
N ILE A 97 16.26 14.44 -13.62
CA ILE A 97 15.42 13.26 -13.40
C ILE A 97 15.85 12.48 -12.14
N ASN A 98 17.15 12.22 -11.99
CA ASN A 98 17.69 11.51 -10.83
C ASN A 98 17.73 12.41 -9.59
N ASP A 99 18.03 13.69 -9.76
CA ASP A 99 18.02 14.67 -8.66
C ASP A 99 16.64 14.75 -8.02
N ARG A 100 15.58 14.82 -8.85
CA ARG A 100 14.20 14.88 -8.39
C ARG A 100 13.77 13.59 -7.68
N TRP A 101 14.21 12.43 -8.17
CA TRP A 101 13.97 11.15 -7.50
C TRP A 101 14.49 11.16 -6.07
N TRP A 102 15.76 11.53 -5.88
CA TRP A 102 16.37 11.57 -4.54
C TRP A 102 15.83 12.68 -3.65
N GLU A 103 15.39 13.81 -4.22
CA GLU A 103 14.68 14.85 -3.47
C GLU A 103 13.36 14.33 -2.90
N LEU A 104 12.54 13.64 -3.71
CA LEU A 104 11.28 13.06 -3.27
C LEU A 104 11.49 11.95 -2.23
N ARG A 105 12.47 11.06 -2.45
CA ARG A 105 12.86 10.02 -1.48
C ARG A 105 13.29 10.63 -0.14
N THR A 106 14.09 11.70 -0.18
CA THR A 106 14.48 12.41 1.05
C THR A 106 13.26 13.05 1.71
N LYS A 107 12.37 13.69 0.94
CA LYS A 107 11.20 14.39 1.49
C LYS A 107 10.18 13.46 2.15
N TYR A 108 9.88 12.31 1.55
CA TYR A 108 8.79 11.43 2.00
C TYR A 108 9.28 10.22 2.79
N GLU A 109 10.41 9.62 2.44
CA GLU A 109 10.95 8.43 3.13
C GLU A 109 12.04 8.76 4.15
N GLY A 110 12.68 9.93 4.05
CA GLY A 110 13.85 10.25 4.88
C GLY A 110 15.11 9.48 4.53
N VAL A 111 15.19 8.94 3.31
CA VAL A 111 16.37 8.21 2.83
C VAL A 111 17.18 9.07 1.87
N ARG A 112 18.51 8.96 1.97
CA ARG A 112 19.46 9.61 1.07
C ARG A 112 20.26 8.56 0.29
N ALA A 113 20.76 8.95 -0.88
CA ALA A 113 21.67 8.12 -1.63
C ALA A 113 22.93 7.78 -0.79
N PRO A 114 23.38 6.51 -0.79
CA PRO A 114 24.58 6.12 -0.05
C PRO A 114 25.86 6.70 -0.65
N GLU A 115 25.88 6.93 -1.97
CA GLU A 115 26.98 7.52 -2.72
C GLU A 115 26.49 8.75 -3.49
N PRO A 116 27.38 9.71 -3.80
CA PRO A 116 27.04 10.83 -4.67
C PRO A 116 26.60 10.30 -6.05
N TYR A 117 25.34 10.55 -6.41
CA TYR A 117 24.82 10.19 -7.72
C TYR A 117 25.06 11.32 -8.73
N ASN A 118 25.12 10.97 -10.00
CA ASN A 118 25.15 11.92 -11.09
C ASN A 118 23.78 12.01 -11.77
N SER A 119 23.58 13.06 -12.57
CA SER A 119 22.36 13.27 -13.34
C SER A 119 22.18 12.29 -14.52
N THR A 120 23.18 11.44 -14.78
CA THR A 120 23.19 10.43 -15.85
C THR A 120 22.59 9.10 -15.38
N ASN A 121 22.54 8.87 -14.07
CA ASN A 121 21.91 7.69 -13.48
C ASN A 121 20.38 7.82 -13.52
N LEU A 122 19.70 6.67 -13.51
CA LEU A 122 18.24 6.57 -13.45
C LEU A 122 17.85 5.55 -12.38
N ASP A 123 18.18 5.87 -11.12
CA ASP A 123 18.05 4.95 -9.99
C ASP A 123 16.60 4.52 -9.78
N ALA A 124 15.64 5.40 -10.09
CA ALA A 124 14.21 5.10 -10.10
C ALA A 124 13.86 3.87 -10.96
N LEU A 125 14.47 3.72 -12.13
CA LEU A 125 14.19 2.61 -13.06
C LEU A 125 14.81 1.28 -12.61
N MET A 126 15.65 1.26 -11.58
CA MET A 126 16.10 0.00 -10.98
C MET A 126 14.99 -0.63 -10.11
N HIS A 127 13.96 0.13 -9.75
CA HIS A 127 12.81 -0.39 -9.03
C HIS A 127 11.81 -1.04 -9.98
N ASN A 128 11.49 -2.31 -9.72
CA ASN A 128 10.50 -3.06 -10.48
C ASN A 128 9.12 -2.38 -10.51
N ALA A 129 8.71 -1.70 -9.44
CA ALA A 129 7.46 -0.96 -9.37
C ALA A 129 7.35 0.18 -10.40
N ILE A 130 8.50 0.71 -10.85
CA ILE A 130 8.60 1.81 -11.81
C ILE A 130 8.95 1.28 -13.20
N SER A 131 9.86 0.32 -13.27
CA SER A 131 10.35 -0.25 -14.54
C SER A 131 9.38 -1.22 -15.21
N GLN A 132 8.34 -1.71 -14.52
CA GLN A 132 7.45 -2.74 -15.08
C GLN A 132 6.79 -2.25 -16.38
N SER A 133 7.37 -2.71 -17.48
CA SER A 133 6.88 -2.60 -18.84
C SER A 133 5.88 -3.72 -19.14
N GLU A 134 4.94 -4.00 -18.24
CA GLU A 134 3.73 -4.75 -18.61
C GLU A 134 2.71 -3.84 -19.34
N GLY A 135 3.08 -2.59 -19.58
CA GLY A 135 2.42 -1.75 -20.57
C GLY A 135 2.74 -2.24 -21.97
N CYS A 136 1.91 -3.14 -22.51
CA CYS A 136 1.73 -3.23 -23.96
C CYS A 136 1.55 -1.79 -24.48
N ILE A 137 2.41 -1.33 -25.41
CA ILE A 137 2.19 -0.05 -26.08
C ILE A 137 0.93 -0.23 -26.93
N LEU A 138 -0.21 0.16 -26.37
CA LEU A 138 -1.48 0.11 -27.07
C LEU A 138 -1.43 1.15 -28.19
N SER A 139 -1.75 0.72 -29.41
CA SER A 139 -1.91 1.66 -30.53
C SER A 139 -2.96 2.72 -30.19
N GLU A 140 -2.89 3.90 -30.80
CA GLU A 140 -3.86 4.99 -30.59
C GLU A 140 -5.32 4.51 -30.77
N VAL A 141 -5.54 3.63 -31.74
CA VAL A 141 -6.84 2.99 -32.02
C VAL A 141 -7.24 1.98 -30.93
N THR A 142 -6.28 1.27 -30.34
CA THR A 142 -6.51 0.34 -29.22
C THR A 142 -6.80 1.10 -27.93
N THR A 143 -6.18 2.25 -27.72
CA THR A 143 -6.39 3.14 -26.58
C THR A 143 -7.81 3.70 -26.58
N GLU A 144 -8.32 4.12 -27.73
CA GLU A 144 -9.69 4.63 -27.86
C GLU A 144 -10.75 3.53 -27.65
N LYS A 145 -10.51 2.32 -28.17
CA LYS A 145 -11.38 1.17 -27.92
C LYS A 145 -11.32 0.69 -26.48
N LEU A 146 -10.14 0.71 -25.85
CA LEU A 146 -9.99 0.41 -24.43
C LEU A 146 -10.73 1.46 -23.59
N ARG A 147 -10.66 2.75 -23.94
CA ARG A 147 -11.39 3.84 -23.28
C ARG A 147 -12.91 3.62 -23.34
N GLU A 148 -13.45 3.24 -24.49
CA GLU A 148 -14.88 2.93 -24.66
C GLU A 148 -15.30 1.62 -23.97
N THR A 149 -14.38 0.65 -23.84
CA THR A 149 -14.59 -0.61 -23.12
C THR A 149 -14.44 -0.46 -21.60
N MET A 150 -13.52 0.39 -21.12
CA MET A 150 -13.35 0.76 -19.70
C MET A 150 -14.53 1.59 -19.20
N LYS A 151 -15.10 2.45 -20.06
CA LYS A 151 -16.41 3.11 -19.80
C LYS A 151 -17.56 2.11 -19.63
N LYS A 152 -17.42 0.90 -20.16
CA LYS A 152 -18.39 -0.21 -20.05
C LYS A 152 -17.95 -1.26 -19.01
N GLY A 153 -16.96 -0.94 -18.16
CA GLY A 153 -16.32 -1.83 -17.18
C GLY A 153 -17.24 -2.39 -16.09
N SER A 154 -16.63 -3.00 -15.04
CA SER A 154 -17.29 -3.81 -13.99
C SER A 154 -18.67 -3.28 -13.62
N SER A 155 -19.66 -4.16 -13.55
CA SER A 155 -21.09 -3.80 -13.43
C SER A 155 -21.45 -2.90 -12.24
N ILE A 156 -20.50 -2.64 -11.32
CA ILE A 156 -20.50 -1.61 -10.29
C ILE A 156 -19.11 -0.92 -10.26
N THR A 157 -19.06 0.36 -9.87
CA THR A 157 -17.81 1.09 -9.60
C THR A 157 -17.14 0.62 -8.31
N TRP A 158 -15.83 0.82 -8.17
CA TRP A 158 -15.11 0.48 -6.93
C TRP A 158 -15.66 1.22 -5.70
N LEU A 159 -16.16 2.45 -5.86
CA LEU A 159 -16.81 3.23 -4.80
C LEU A 159 -18.12 2.56 -4.33
N GLN A 160 -18.91 2.06 -5.27
CA GLN A 160 -20.14 1.31 -4.96
C GLN A 160 -19.84 -0.03 -4.29
N ALA A 161 -18.77 -0.71 -4.71
CA ALA A 161 -18.30 -1.92 -4.03
C ALA A 161 -17.81 -1.63 -2.61
N LEU A 162 -17.08 -0.51 -2.41
CA LEU A 162 -16.63 -0.06 -1.10
C LEU A 162 -17.81 0.27 -0.17
N GLU A 163 -18.83 0.95 -0.69
CA GLU A 163 -20.05 1.28 0.05
C GLU A 163 -20.81 0.03 0.50
N GLN A 164 -20.88 -1.00 -0.34
CA GLN A 164 -21.51 -2.28 0.03
C GLN A 164 -20.76 -3.02 1.15
N ILE A 165 -19.44 -2.86 1.22
CA ILE A 165 -18.59 -3.55 2.21
C ILE A 165 -18.52 -2.76 3.53
N THR A 166 -18.35 -1.45 3.44
CA THR A 166 -18.02 -0.57 4.59
C THR A 166 -19.19 0.30 5.04
N GLY A 167 -20.25 0.41 4.23
CA GLY A 167 -21.35 1.36 4.44
C GLY A 167 -21.04 2.78 4.00
N SER A 168 -19.83 3.06 3.46
CA SER A 168 -19.42 4.38 2.98
C SER A 168 -18.77 4.30 1.60
N ALA A 169 -19.09 5.27 0.74
CA ALA A 169 -18.42 5.44 -0.56
C ALA A 169 -17.14 6.29 -0.45
N GLN A 170 -16.69 6.64 0.76
CA GLN A 170 -15.47 7.42 0.98
C GLN A 170 -14.36 6.56 1.57
N LEU A 171 -13.12 6.82 1.16
CA LEU A 171 -11.95 6.17 1.73
C LEU A 171 -11.69 6.75 3.13
N ASP A 172 -11.71 5.89 4.15
CA ASP A 172 -11.49 6.24 5.55
C ASP A 172 -10.34 5.41 6.13
N ALA A 173 -9.35 6.10 6.71
CA ALA A 173 -8.19 5.50 7.34
C ALA A 173 -8.42 5.19 8.83
N SER A 174 -9.53 5.62 9.43
CA SER A 174 -9.80 5.47 10.87
C SER A 174 -9.72 4.00 11.33
N PRO A 175 -10.32 3.00 10.64
CA PRO A 175 -10.22 1.61 11.06
C PRO A 175 -8.77 1.06 11.02
N LEU A 176 -7.95 1.58 10.12
CA LEU A 176 -6.52 1.23 10.06
C LEU A 176 -5.78 1.82 11.26
N LEU A 177 -6.04 3.07 11.62
CA LEU A 177 -5.42 3.74 12.76
C LEU A 177 -5.81 3.07 14.08
N GLU A 178 -7.09 2.74 14.26
CA GLU A 178 -7.60 2.00 15.42
C GLU A 178 -6.92 0.62 15.55
N TYR A 179 -6.75 -0.09 14.43
CA TYR A 179 -6.08 -1.40 14.43
C TYR A 179 -4.63 -1.35 14.93
N TYR A 180 -3.90 -0.28 14.58
CA TYR A 180 -2.50 -0.09 14.96
C TYR A 180 -2.31 0.75 16.24
N GLU A 181 -3.37 1.18 16.91
CA GLU A 181 -3.32 2.01 18.11
C GLU A 181 -2.39 1.45 19.21
N PRO A 182 -2.44 0.14 19.58
CA PRO A 182 -1.55 -0.41 20.60
C PRO A 182 -0.07 -0.31 20.22
N LEU A 183 0.23 -0.43 18.93
CA LEU A 183 1.59 -0.26 18.43
C LEU A 183 2.00 1.22 18.46
N ALA A 184 1.10 2.12 18.06
CA ALA A 184 1.36 3.55 18.06
C ALA A 184 1.63 4.08 19.48
N ASP A 185 0.88 3.63 20.48
CA ASP A 185 1.14 3.91 21.89
C ASP A 185 2.50 3.40 22.33
N TRP A 186 2.83 2.14 21.99
CA TRP A 186 4.12 1.55 22.33
C TRP A 186 5.30 2.30 21.71
N LEU A 187 5.17 2.71 20.43
CA LEU A 187 6.20 3.49 19.73
C LEU A 187 6.36 4.89 20.32
N ARG A 188 5.27 5.58 20.68
CA ARG A 188 5.32 6.88 21.35
C ARG A 188 6.09 6.80 22.67
N ASN A 189 5.71 5.84 23.52
CA ASN A 189 6.37 5.63 24.81
C ASN A 189 7.86 5.28 24.63
N THR A 190 8.19 4.44 23.64
CA THR A 190 9.59 4.04 23.37
C THR A 190 10.41 5.23 22.88
N ASN A 191 9.88 6.02 21.94
CA ASN A 191 10.57 7.22 21.43
C ASN A 191 10.77 8.28 22.51
N GLU A 192 9.83 8.45 23.44
CA GLU A 192 9.98 9.34 24.59
C GLU A 192 11.10 8.88 25.54
N VAL A 193 11.15 7.57 25.84
CA VAL A 193 12.18 6.97 26.70
C VAL A 193 13.56 7.06 26.07
N ASP A 194 13.66 6.75 24.79
CA ASP A 194 14.92 6.76 24.03
C ASP A 194 15.35 8.19 23.63
N GLN A 195 14.50 9.19 23.91
CA GLN A 195 14.68 10.59 23.51
C GLN A 195 14.93 10.72 22.00
N THR A 196 14.23 9.91 21.22
CA THR A 196 14.34 9.86 19.77
C THR A 196 13.74 11.12 19.15
N VAL A 197 14.51 11.76 18.29
CA VAL A 197 14.04 12.88 17.46
C VAL A 197 13.20 12.31 16.31
N LEU A 198 11.95 12.76 16.19
CA LEU A 198 11.07 12.40 15.08
C LEU A 198 11.31 13.33 13.90
N GLY A 199 11.66 12.77 12.74
CA GLY A 199 11.94 13.52 11.51
C GLY A 199 13.36 13.32 11.01
N TRP A 200 13.65 13.88 9.84
CA TRP A 200 14.93 13.71 9.13
C TRP A 200 15.35 14.97 8.35
N ASP A 201 14.62 16.07 8.50
CA ASP A 201 14.93 17.40 7.97
C ASP A 201 16.19 18.04 8.62
N GLY A 202 16.71 17.41 9.68
CA GLY A 202 18.03 17.69 10.21
C GLY A 202 18.10 18.89 11.16
N ASP A 203 16.96 19.48 11.52
CA ASP A 203 16.90 20.54 12.54
C ASP A 203 16.52 20.01 13.94
N GLY A 204 16.23 18.71 14.05
CA GLY A 204 15.93 18.08 15.33
C GLY A 204 14.60 18.52 15.93
N THR A 205 13.73 19.14 15.12
CA THR A 205 12.43 19.59 15.60
C THR A 205 11.48 18.41 15.71
N ALA A 206 10.67 18.38 16.77
CA ALA A 206 9.68 17.33 16.95
C ALA A 206 8.60 17.47 15.88
N PHE A 207 8.31 16.37 15.17
CA PHE A 207 7.17 16.29 14.25
C PHE A 207 5.86 16.59 15.00
N THR A 208 5.35 17.81 14.87
CA THR A 208 4.00 18.16 15.33
C THR A 208 3.01 17.85 14.22
N ALA A 209 2.18 16.82 14.47
CA ALA A 209 1.06 16.41 13.62
C ALA A 209 0.00 17.51 13.44
#